data_AF-A0A9D7AM45-F1
#
_entry.id   AF-A0A9D7AM45-F1
#
_cell.length_a   1.000
_cell.length_b   1.000
_cell.length_c   1.000
_cell.angle_alpha   90.00
_cell.angle_beta   90.00
_cell.angle_gamma   90.00
#
_symmetry.space_group_name_H-M   'P 1'
#
loop_
_entity.id
_entity.type
_entity.pdbx_description
1 polymer ?
#
loop_
_entity_poly.entity_id
_entity_poly.type
_entity_poly.pdbx_seq_one_letter_code
_entity_poly.pdbx_strand_id
1 'polypeptide(L)'
;MNKETIVAYKGFNADLTCRGFQFEIGKTFKHEGEVAACSSGFHACEYPLDCFGYYPPPGSVFAECEQSGDLSRHEDDSKVASRTLSIKAAITIPGLVKAAIEYTTQRCDKKKSDHVKGNQSASSATGYRSASSATGYRSASSATGNQSASSAAGDQSASSATGYQSASSATGYRSASSATGYRSASSATSNQSASSATGDQSASSATGDQSASSATGNQSASSATGDWSASSATGDWSASSATGNQSASSATGNQSASSAAGDQSASSATGYQSASSATGDQSASSATGYRSASSATGYRSASSATGNQSASSATGDQSASSATGDRSASSATGYWSSSEIAQVEDKHYQHAVAAAYGYESKARAPQGSAIVCVYRNDDYELVHIRASKVGENGIEPEVWYTLDKDGEFIKAE
;
A
#
# COMPACT_ATOMS: atom_id res chain seq x y z
N MET A 1 -50.24 22.27 -22.92
CA MET A 1 -49.01 21.74 -22.30
C MET A 1 -49.17 20.24 -22.21
N ASN A 2 -48.36 19.46 -22.93
CA ASN A 2 -48.40 18.00 -22.82
C ASN A 2 -47.97 17.65 -21.40
N LYS A 3 -48.87 17.03 -20.63
CA LYS A 3 -48.56 16.57 -19.27
C LYS A 3 -47.57 15.41 -19.36
N GLU A 4 -46.49 15.49 -18.59
CA GLU A 4 -45.46 14.44 -18.52
C GLU A 4 -46.11 13.09 -18.20
N THR A 5 -45.65 12.06 -18.90
CA THR A 5 -46.09 10.67 -18.73
C THR A 5 -44.84 9.81 -18.61
N ILE A 6 -44.76 9.01 -17.55
CA ILE A 6 -43.59 8.19 -17.23
C ILE A 6 -43.96 6.72 -17.08
N VAL A 7 -43.04 5.84 -17.46
CA VAL A 7 -43.12 4.41 -17.14
C VAL A 7 -42.60 4.20 -15.73
N ALA A 8 -43.36 3.48 -14.92
CA ALA A 8 -43.03 3.16 -13.54
C ALA A 8 -43.47 1.73 -13.20
N TYR A 9 -43.08 1.25 -12.04
CA TYR A 9 -43.30 -0.11 -11.56
C TYR A 9 -43.90 -0.06 -10.17
N LYS A 10 -44.84 -0.95 -9.91
CA LYS A 10 -45.56 -0.95 -8.62
C LYS A 10 -45.72 -2.35 -8.08
N GLY A 11 -45.42 -2.53 -6.80
CA GLY A 11 -45.83 -3.68 -6.01
C GLY A 11 -47.21 -3.49 -5.39
N PHE A 12 -47.91 -4.61 -5.20
CA PHE A 12 -49.23 -4.74 -4.59
C PHE A 12 -49.26 -5.98 -3.70
N ASN A 13 -50.27 -6.03 -2.82
CA ASN A 13 -50.64 -7.28 -2.16
C ASN A 13 -51.13 -8.32 -3.20
N ALA A 14 -51.24 -9.59 -2.79
CA ALA A 14 -51.69 -10.70 -3.65
C ALA A 14 -53.03 -10.44 -4.36
N ASP A 15 -53.91 -9.64 -3.75
CA ASP A 15 -55.24 -9.27 -4.23
C ASP A 15 -55.26 -7.96 -5.06
N LEU A 16 -54.09 -7.45 -5.47
CA LEU A 16 -53.93 -6.16 -6.17
C LEU A 16 -54.38 -4.93 -5.36
N THR A 17 -54.41 -5.03 -4.03
CA THR A 17 -54.62 -3.87 -3.17
C THR A 17 -53.31 -3.15 -2.84
N CYS A 18 -53.39 -1.84 -2.65
CA CYS A 18 -52.31 -1.02 -2.07
C CYS A 18 -52.94 0.11 -1.25
N ARG A 19 -52.53 0.25 0.02
CA ARG A 19 -53.06 1.26 0.96
C ARG A 19 -54.60 1.31 1.02
N GLY A 20 -55.25 0.13 0.96
CA GLY A 20 -56.71 0.01 1.01
C GLY A 20 -57.45 0.35 -0.29
N PHE A 21 -56.74 0.71 -1.36
CA PHE A 21 -57.32 0.93 -2.68
C PHE A 21 -57.17 -0.33 -3.55
N GLN A 22 -58.26 -0.75 -4.19
CA GLN A 22 -58.28 -1.90 -5.11
C GLN A 22 -57.87 -1.46 -6.51
N PHE A 23 -56.82 -2.09 -7.03
CA PHE A 23 -56.39 -1.90 -8.42
C PHE A 23 -56.78 -3.09 -9.28
N GLU A 24 -56.71 -2.88 -10.58
CA GLU A 24 -56.98 -3.90 -11.59
C GLU A 24 -56.04 -3.70 -12.78
N ILE A 25 -55.47 -4.79 -13.27
CA ILE A 25 -54.63 -4.78 -14.47
C ILE A 25 -55.47 -4.30 -15.67
N GLY A 26 -54.89 -3.45 -16.50
CA GLY A 26 -55.53 -2.85 -17.67
C GLY A 26 -56.35 -1.59 -17.38
N LYS A 27 -56.53 -1.19 -16.11
CA LYS A 27 -57.33 -0.02 -15.74
C LYS A 27 -56.47 1.21 -15.42
N THR A 28 -57.09 2.37 -15.63
CA THR A 28 -56.55 3.69 -15.27
C THR A 28 -57.32 4.25 -14.09
N PHE A 29 -56.57 4.73 -13.10
CA PHE A 29 -57.07 5.27 -11.86
C PHE A 29 -56.66 6.73 -11.73
N LYS A 30 -57.56 7.54 -11.20
CA LYS A 30 -57.34 8.97 -10.96
C LYS A 30 -57.51 9.28 -9.48
N HIS A 31 -56.52 9.94 -8.91
CA HIS A 31 -56.54 10.41 -7.54
C HIS A 31 -57.23 11.78 -7.45
N GLU A 32 -58.16 11.90 -6.52
CA GLU A 32 -58.79 13.16 -6.16
C GLU A 32 -58.11 13.72 -4.91
N GLY A 33 -57.60 14.95 -4.99
CA GLY A 33 -56.78 15.56 -3.94
C GLY A 33 -55.43 16.09 -4.42
N GLU A 34 -54.60 16.50 -3.47
CA GLU A 34 -53.22 16.93 -3.69
C GLU A 34 -52.30 15.74 -3.97
N VAL A 35 -51.36 15.88 -4.91
CA VAL A 35 -50.35 14.85 -5.20
C VAL A 35 -49.04 15.27 -4.56
N ALA A 36 -48.58 14.49 -3.59
CA ALA A 36 -47.37 14.77 -2.82
C ALA A 36 -46.58 13.48 -2.59
N ALA A 37 -45.29 13.50 -2.93
CA ALA A 37 -44.36 12.40 -2.68
C ALA A 37 -44.51 11.90 -1.23
N CYS A 38 -44.55 10.57 -1.06
CA CYS A 38 -44.74 9.84 0.21
C CYS A 38 -46.11 9.99 0.90
N SER A 39 -46.79 11.13 0.75
CA SER A 39 -47.99 11.48 1.53
C SER A 39 -49.32 11.22 0.81
N SER A 40 -49.45 11.60 -0.47
CA SER A 40 -50.74 11.56 -1.20
C SER A 40 -50.57 11.31 -2.70
N GLY A 41 -51.59 10.78 -3.36
CA GLY A 41 -51.52 10.32 -4.75
C GLY A 41 -51.17 8.83 -4.90
N PHE A 42 -51.03 8.38 -6.14
CA PHE A 42 -50.66 7.00 -6.45
C PHE A 42 -49.15 6.85 -6.60
N HIS A 43 -48.53 6.00 -5.77
CA HIS A 43 -47.08 5.79 -5.79
C HIS A 43 -46.67 4.60 -6.65
N ALA A 44 -45.66 4.81 -7.50
CA ALA A 44 -44.90 3.77 -8.20
C ALA A 44 -43.43 4.20 -8.30
N CYS A 45 -42.54 3.28 -8.62
CA CYS A 45 -41.09 3.49 -8.70
C CYS A 45 -40.65 3.55 -10.17
N GLU A 46 -39.86 4.54 -10.55
CA GLU A 46 -39.25 4.56 -11.88
C GLU A 46 -38.19 3.48 -12.04
N TYR A 47 -37.38 3.22 -11.00
CA TYR A 47 -36.45 2.10 -10.98
C TYR A 47 -37.17 0.84 -10.46
N PRO A 48 -37.27 -0.25 -11.26
CA PRO A 48 -38.15 -1.38 -10.96
C PRO A 48 -37.85 -2.09 -9.62
N LEU A 49 -36.57 -2.22 -9.25
CA LEU A 49 -36.18 -2.98 -8.06
C LEU A 49 -36.43 -2.24 -6.75
N ASP A 50 -36.66 -0.92 -6.79
CA ASP A 50 -37.09 -0.16 -5.60
C ASP A 50 -38.44 -0.65 -5.07
N CYS A 51 -39.26 -1.31 -5.92
CA CYS A 51 -40.49 -1.96 -5.48
C CYS A 51 -40.26 -2.96 -4.33
N PHE A 52 -39.09 -3.59 -4.24
CA PHE A 52 -38.77 -4.57 -3.19
C PHE A 52 -38.52 -3.94 -1.83
N GLY A 53 -38.22 -2.63 -1.77
CA GLY A 53 -38.22 -1.88 -0.52
C GLY A 53 -39.62 -1.70 0.09
N TYR A 54 -40.66 -1.87 -0.73
CA TYR A 54 -42.06 -1.66 -0.33
C TYR A 54 -42.87 -2.96 -0.23
N TYR A 55 -42.61 -3.91 -1.12
CA TYR A 55 -43.34 -5.17 -1.22
C TYR A 55 -42.33 -6.33 -1.37
N PRO A 56 -42.31 -7.29 -0.45
CA PRO A 56 -41.41 -8.44 -0.56
C PRO A 56 -41.81 -9.31 -1.76
N PRO A 57 -40.87 -9.91 -2.50
CA PRO A 57 -41.18 -10.73 -3.67
C PRO A 57 -42.16 -11.89 -3.40
N PRO A 58 -42.06 -12.64 -2.28
CA PRO A 58 -43.04 -13.68 -1.97
C PRO A 58 -44.40 -13.07 -1.59
N GLY A 59 -45.47 -13.52 -2.26
CA GLY A 59 -46.84 -13.14 -1.91
C GLY A 59 -47.29 -11.76 -2.41
N SER A 60 -46.45 -11.03 -3.14
CA SER A 60 -46.80 -9.75 -3.76
C SER A 60 -47.01 -9.90 -5.27
N VAL A 61 -47.84 -9.03 -5.84
CA VAL A 61 -48.00 -8.88 -7.29
C VAL A 61 -47.28 -7.61 -7.71
N PHE A 62 -46.57 -7.66 -8.85
CA PHE A 62 -45.92 -6.48 -9.41
C PHE A 62 -46.52 -6.16 -10.78
N ALA A 63 -46.56 -4.89 -11.15
CA ALA A 63 -47.03 -4.45 -12.46
C ALA A 63 -46.16 -3.33 -13.04
N GLU A 64 -46.04 -3.34 -14.36
CA GLU A 64 -45.63 -2.17 -15.12
C GLU A 64 -46.80 -1.20 -15.21
N CYS A 65 -46.50 0.08 -14.97
CA CYS A 65 -47.48 1.15 -14.82
C CYS A 65 -47.08 2.36 -15.67
N GLU A 66 -48.08 3.18 -15.96
CA GLU A 66 -47.89 4.50 -16.57
C GLU A 66 -48.44 5.56 -15.62
N GLN A 67 -47.58 6.48 -15.21
CA GLN A 67 -47.95 7.61 -14.36
C GLN A 67 -48.03 8.88 -15.18
N SER A 68 -49.07 9.68 -14.95
CA SER A 68 -49.25 10.97 -15.62
C SER A 68 -50.05 11.95 -14.77
N GLY A 69 -50.13 13.19 -15.24
CA GLY A 69 -50.79 14.28 -14.53
C GLY A 69 -49.83 15.04 -13.64
N ASP A 70 -50.27 15.39 -12.42
CA ASP A 70 -49.38 15.97 -11.42
C ASP A 70 -48.42 14.87 -10.96
N LEU A 71 -47.11 15.14 -11.01
CA LEU A 71 -46.06 14.21 -10.58
C LEU A 71 -45.25 14.87 -9.47
N SER A 72 -44.98 14.13 -8.40
CA SER A 72 -44.17 14.58 -7.26
C SER A 72 -43.10 13.54 -6.95
N ARG A 73 -41.85 14.00 -6.95
CA ARG A 73 -40.61 13.22 -6.76
C ARG A 73 -39.92 13.68 -5.47
N HIS A 74 -39.12 12.81 -4.85
CA HIS A 74 -38.22 13.17 -3.76
C HIS A 74 -36.81 12.62 -4.04
N GLU A 75 -35.81 13.03 -3.26
CA GLU A 75 -34.39 12.73 -3.55
C GLU A 75 -33.92 11.37 -3.02
N ASP A 76 -34.68 10.72 -2.13
CA ASP A 76 -34.20 9.52 -1.43
C ASP A 76 -34.29 8.24 -2.26
N ASP A 77 -35.24 8.13 -3.20
CA ASP A 77 -35.40 6.97 -4.08
C ASP A 77 -36.12 7.31 -5.40
N SER A 78 -36.38 6.30 -6.24
CA SER A 78 -37.04 6.49 -7.54
C SER A 78 -38.58 6.58 -7.47
N LYS A 79 -39.16 6.70 -6.28
CA LYS A 79 -40.62 6.74 -6.10
C LYS A 79 -41.19 8.06 -6.58
N VAL A 80 -42.30 7.95 -7.31
CA VAL A 80 -43.06 9.08 -7.81
C VAL A 80 -44.51 8.94 -7.35
N ALA A 81 -45.05 9.99 -6.77
CA ALA A 81 -46.50 10.13 -6.56
C ALA A 81 -47.12 10.74 -7.80
N SER A 82 -48.23 10.19 -8.29
CA SER A 82 -48.93 10.70 -9.47
C SER A 82 -50.43 10.94 -9.24
N ARG A 83 -50.98 11.84 -10.05
CA ARG A 83 -52.42 12.05 -10.20
C ARG A 83 -53.11 10.86 -10.83
N THR A 84 -52.56 10.38 -11.93
CA THR A 84 -53.12 9.29 -12.72
C THR A 84 -52.13 8.14 -12.71
N LEU A 85 -52.64 6.93 -12.50
CA LEU A 85 -51.87 5.69 -12.56
C LEU A 85 -52.64 4.68 -13.40
N SER A 86 -52.04 4.23 -14.50
CA SER A 86 -52.57 3.12 -15.29
C SER A 86 -51.76 1.87 -15.01
N ILE A 87 -52.44 0.80 -14.60
CA ILE A 87 -51.80 -0.50 -14.38
C ILE A 87 -51.82 -1.24 -15.71
N LYS A 88 -50.69 -1.39 -16.38
CA LYS A 88 -50.68 -1.90 -17.77
C LYS A 88 -50.73 -3.42 -17.79
N ALA A 89 -49.74 -4.05 -17.19
CA ALA A 89 -49.61 -5.50 -17.17
C ALA A 89 -48.90 -5.96 -15.90
N ALA A 90 -49.29 -7.14 -15.40
CA ALA A 90 -48.51 -7.80 -14.37
C ALA A 90 -47.10 -8.13 -14.89
N ILE A 91 -46.10 -7.96 -14.04
CA ILE A 91 -44.70 -8.23 -14.36
C ILE A 91 -44.14 -9.24 -13.36
N THR A 92 -43.37 -10.20 -13.86
CA THR A 92 -42.73 -11.23 -13.03
C THR A 92 -41.45 -10.69 -12.39
N ILE A 93 -40.89 -11.38 -11.38
CA ILE A 93 -39.58 -11.01 -10.81
C ILE A 93 -38.48 -11.00 -11.88
N PRO A 94 -38.33 -12.01 -12.77
CA PRO A 94 -37.41 -11.91 -13.89
C PRO A 94 -37.70 -10.72 -14.82
N GLY A 95 -38.98 -10.37 -15.02
CA GLY A 95 -39.39 -9.19 -15.77
C GLY A 95 -38.93 -7.88 -15.12
N LEU A 96 -39.07 -7.73 -13.80
CA LEU A 96 -38.57 -6.57 -13.05
C LEU A 96 -37.05 -6.46 -13.13
N VAL A 97 -36.34 -7.59 -13.00
CA VAL A 97 -34.88 -7.62 -13.16
C VAL A 97 -34.48 -7.18 -14.57
N LYS A 98 -35.16 -7.68 -15.60
CA LYS A 98 -34.94 -7.27 -17.00
C LYS A 98 -35.21 -5.77 -17.20
N ALA A 99 -36.34 -5.27 -16.69
CA ALA A 99 -36.69 -3.86 -16.73
C ALA A 99 -35.65 -2.99 -16.02
N ALA A 100 -35.06 -3.46 -14.92
CA ALA A 100 -34.06 -2.72 -14.16
C ALA A 100 -32.72 -2.63 -14.90
N ILE A 101 -32.35 -3.73 -15.58
CA ILE A 101 -31.21 -3.76 -16.50
C ILE A 101 -31.45 -2.77 -17.64
N GLU A 102 -32.64 -2.76 -18.25
CA GLU A 102 -32.98 -1.84 -19.35
C GLU A 102 -33.03 -0.38 -18.90
N TYR A 103 -33.66 -0.09 -17.75
CA TYR A 103 -33.71 1.24 -17.13
C TYR A 103 -32.32 1.83 -16.94
N THR A 104 -31.40 1.00 -16.40
CA THR A 104 -30.00 1.35 -16.19
C THR A 104 -29.28 1.53 -17.53
N THR A 105 -29.44 0.58 -18.46
CA THR A 105 -28.78 0.58 -19.77
C THR A 105 -29.20 1.76 -20.66
N GLN A 106 -30.45 2.23 -20.57
CA GLN A 106 -30.94 3.40 -21.31
C GLN A 106 -30.35 4.71 -20.79
N ARG A 107 -30.03 4.76 -19.50
CA ARG A 107 -29.38 5.91 -18.85
C ARG A 107 -27.85 5.87 -18.98
N CYS A 108 -27.30 4.77 -19.51
CA CYS A 108 -25.91 4.71 -19.95
C CYS A 108 -25.72 5.46 -21.27
N ASP A 109 -24.70 6.31 -21.35
CA ASP A 109 -24.27 6.96 -22.60
C ASP A 109 -23.59 5.94 -23.52
N LYS A 110 -24.37 5.31 -24.40
CA LYS A 110 -23.89 4.27 -25.33
C LYS A 110 -22.87 4.78 -26.35
N LYS A 111 -22.76 6.09 -26.59
CA LYS A 111 -21.70 6.65 -27.45
C LYS A 111 -20.30 6.51 -26.82
N LYS A 112 -20.21 6.13 -25.55
CA LYS A 112 -18.95 5.88 -24.81
C LYS A 112 -18.66 4.40 -24.53
N SER A 113 -19.53 3.46 -24.91
CA SER A 113 -19.34 2.04 -24.54
C SER A 113 -18.24 1.32 -25.32
N ASP A 114 -17.87 1.81 -26.51
CA ASP A 114 -16.87 1.19 -27.37
C ASP A 114 -15.42 1.52 -26.95
N HIS A 115 -15.22 2.48 -26.03
CA HIS A 115 -13.89 2.87 -25.53
C HIS A 115 -13.26 1.88 -24.53
N VAL A 116 -14.01 0.87 -24.07
CA VAL A 116 -13.62 0.00 -22.93
C VAL A 116 -13.36 -1.45 -23.35
N LYS A 117 -13.63 -1.84 -24.61
CA LYS A 117 -13.47 -3.22 -25.11
C LYS A 117 -12.78 -3.25 -26.48
N GLY A 118 -11.44 -3.18 -26.49
CA GLY A 118 -10.61 -3.38 -27.69
C GLY A 118 -9.15 -3.73 -27.34
N ASN A 119 -8.31 -3.98 -28.34
CA ASN A 119 -6.85 -4.15 -28.14
C ASN A 119 -6.19 -2.91 -27.51
N GLN A 120 -6.81 -1.75 -27.68
CA GLN A 120 -6.46 -0.49 -27.03
C GLN A 120 -7.72 0.04 -26.34
N SER A 121 -7.69 0.17 -25.03
CA SER A 121 -8.84 0.62 -24.24
C SER A 121 -8.42 1.74 -23.30
N ALA A 122 -9.24 2.79 -23.21
CA ALA A 122 -9.02 3.90 -22.29
C ALA A 122 -10.33 4.22 -21.58
N SER A 123 -10.30 4.27 -20.25
CA SER A 123 -11.44 4.66 -19.43
C SER A 123 -11.09 5.86 -18.55
N SER A 124 -12.03 6.78 -18.41
CA SER A 124 -11.92 7.90 -17.49
C SER A 124 -13.24 8.13 -16.79
N ALA A 125 -13.20 8.34 -15.47
CA ALA A 125 -14.36 8.66 -14.67
C ALA A 125 -14.07 9.86 -13.76
N THR A 126 -14.98 10.83 -13.74
CA THR A 126 -14.93 12.00 -12.86
C THR A 126 -16.19 12.07 -12.01
N GLY A 127 -16.14 12.75 -10.86
CA GLY A 127 -17.28 12.94 -9.96
C GLY A 127 -16.90 12.72 -8.50
N TYR A 128 -17.80 13.01 -7.55
CA TYR A 128 -17.48 12.91 -6.12
C TYR A 128 -17.06 11.49 -5.70
N ARG A 129 -17.73 10.47 -6.25
CA ARG A 129 -17.32 9.05 -6.21
C ARG A 129 -17.13 8.56 -7.63
N SER A 130 -15.90 8.35 -8.06
CA SER A 130 -15.58 7.93 -9.41
C SER A 130 -14.86 6.58 -9.42
N ALA A 131 -15.25 5.73 -10.37
CA ALA A 131 -14.62 4.45 -10.59
C ALA A 131 -14.38 4.28 -12.09
N SER A 132 -13.15 3.92 -12.48
CA SER A 132 -12.77 3.65 -13.85
C SER A 132 -12.15 2.26 -13.97
N SER A 133 -12.43 1.59 -15.07
CA SER A 133 -11.83 0.30 -15.39
C SER A 133 -11.59 0.17 -16.89
N ALA A 134 -10.39 -0.23 -17.28
CA ALA A 134 -10.03 -0.52 -18.66
C ALA A 134 -9.38 -1.88 -18.80
N THR A 135 -9.82 -2.66 -19.80
CA THR A 135 -9.27 -3.97 -20.13
C THR A 135 -8.87 -4.01 -21.60
N GLY A 136 -7.78 -4.69 -21.95
CA GLY A 136 -7.31 -4.84 -23.35
C GLY A 136 -5.79 -4.99 -23.42
N TYR A 137 -5.22 -5.36 -24.57
CA TYR A 137 -3.76 -5.54 -24.70
C TYR A 137 -2.95 -4.29 -24.26
N ARG A 138 -3.44 -3.10 -24.62
CA ARG A 138 -3.01 -1.82 -24.07
C ARG A 138 -4.18 -1.16 -23.36
N SER A 139 -4.13 -1.03 -22.05
CA SER A 139 -5.22 -0.46 -21.26
C SER A 139 -4.75 0.70 -20.40
N ALA A 140 -5.57 1.76 -20.37
CA ALA A 140 -5.36 2.91 -19.50
C ALA A 140 -6.64 3.26 -18.75
N SER A 141 -6.57 3.42 -17.44
CA SER A 141 -7.71 3.85 -16.61
C SER A 141 -7.35 5.08 -15.79
N SER A 142 -8.30 6.00 -15.65
CA SER A 142 -8.15 7.19 -14.80
C SER A 142 -9.44 7.50 -14.04
N ALA A 143 -9.36 7.66 -12.72
CA ALA A 143 -10.49 8.12 -11.90
C ALA A 143 -10.10 9.34 -11.09
N THR A 144 -10.91 10.40 -11.16
CA THR A 144 -10.72 11.64 -10.39
C THR A 144 -11.98 11.94 -9.58
N GLY A 145 -11.85 12.17 -8.28
CA GLY A 145 -13.00 12.35 -7.40
C GLY A 145 -12.63 12.38 -5.92
N ASN A 146 -13.51 12.82 -5.02
CA ASN A 146 -13.20 12.77 -3.58
C ASN A 146 -12.90 11.34 -3.12
N GLN A 147 -13.65 10.38 -3.63
CA GLN A 147 -13.35 8.94 -3.58
C GLN A 147 -13.13 8.46 -5.01
N SER A 148 -11.91 8.06 -5.35
CA SER A 148 -11.55 7.61 -6.69
C SER A 148 -10.93 6.22 -6.67
N ALA A 149 -11.39 5.37 -7.59
CA ALA A 149 -10.83 4.04 -7.81
C ALA A 149 -10.54 3.83 -9.30
N SER A 150 -9.33 3.39 -9.63
CA SER A 150 -8.96 3.09 -11.02
C SER A 150 -8.33 1.71 -11.14
N SER A 151 -8.65 1.01 -12.22
CA SER A 151 -8.13 -0.33 -12.51
C SER A 151 -7.84 -0.53 -14.01
N ALA A 152 -6.63 -0.98 -14.33
CA ALA A 152 -6.23 -1.32 -15.69
C ALA A 152 -5.68 -2.75 -15.75
N ALA A 153 -6.16 -3.55 -16.71
CA ALA A 153 -5.69 -4.91 -16.93
C ALA A 153 -5.34 -5.12 -18.41
N GLY A 154 -4.17 -5.71 -18.70
CA GLY A 154 -3.67 -5.85 -20.07
C GLY A 154 -2.16 -6.09 -20.13
N ASP A 155 -1.64 -6.62 -21.24
CA ASP A 155 -0.18 -6.79 -21.43
C ASP A 155 0.61 -5.51 -21.12
N GLN A 156 0.09 -4.35 -21.51
CA GLN A 156 0.58 -3.04 -21.11
C GLN A 156 -0.54 -2.25 -20.45
N SER A 157 -0.52 -2.12 -19.13
CA SER A 157 -1.56 -1.45 -18.37
C SER A 157 -1.05 -0.25 -17.57
N ALA A 158 -1.85 0.81 -17.53
CA ALA A 158 -1.59 2.00 -16.72
C ALA A 158 -2.85 2.43 -15.99
N SER A 159 -2.78 2.62 -14.67
CA SER A 159 -3.92 3.04 -13.85
C SER A 159 -3.56 4.27 -13.01
N SER A 160 -4.46 5.24 -12.96
CA SER A 160 -4.31 6.46 -12.14
C SER A 160 -5.57 6.80 -11.35
N ALA A 161 -5.46 7.02 -10.05
CA ALA A 161 -6.54 7.51 -9.21
C ALA A 161 -6.13 8.81 -8.49
N THR A 162 -6.99 9.84 -8.51
CA THR A 162 -6.73 11.11 -7.83
C THR A 162 -7.92 11.55 -7.01
N GLY A 163 -7.74 11.76 -5.70
CA GLY A 163 -8.84 12.05 -4.79
C GLY A 163 -8.45 12.14 -3.33
N TYR A 164 -9.31 12.64 -2.45
CA TYR A 164 -9.04 12.60 -1.00
C TYR A 164 -8.78 11.15 -0.52
N GLN A 165 -9.58 10.21 -1.00
CA GLN A 165 -9.31 8.77 -0.96
C GLN A 165 -9.09 8.29 -2.39
N SER A 166 -7.91 7.76 -2.69
CA SER A 166 -7.55 7.27 -4.02
C SER A 166 -6.98 5.85 -3.95
N ALA A 167 -7.44 4.99 -4.86
CA ALA A 167 -6.95 3.62 -5.00
C ALA A 167 -6.71 3.30 -6.47
N SER A 168 -5.53 2.81 -6.81
CA SER A 168 -5.17 2.49 -8.19
C SER A 168 -4.55 1.09 -8.30
N SER A 169 -4.94 0.33 -9.32
CA SER A 169 -4.41 -1.01 -9.58
C SER A 169 -4.12 -1.23 -11.07
N ALA A 170 -2.92 -1.71 -11.39
CA ALA A 170 -2.56 -2.11 -12.75
C ALA A 170 -2.02 -3.55 -12.78
N THR A 171 -2.48 -4.36 -13.73
CA THR A 171 -2.04 -5.76 -13.89
C THR A 171 -1.70 -6.07 -15.34
N GLY A 172 -0.69 -6.92 -15.61
CA GLY A 172 -0.22 -7.14 -16.98
C GLY A 172 1.13 -7.85 -17.15
N TYR A 173 1.75 -7.66 -18.31
CA TYR A 173 3.18 -7.97 -18.53
C TYR A 173 4.07 -6.76 -18.17
N ARG A 174 3.60 -5.55 -18.49
CA ARG A 174 4.09 -4.27 -17.97
C ARG A 174 2.93 -3.53 -17.33
N SER A 175 3.05 -3.15 -16.07
CA SER A 175 2.01 -2.43 -15.36
C SER A 175 2.56 -1.24 -14.59
N ALA A 176 1.84 -0.12 -14.68
CA ALA A 176 2.15 1.10 -13.93
C ALA A 176 0.91 1.59 -13.18
N SER A 177 1.03 1.82 -11.88
CA SER A 177 -0.08 2.27 -11.03
C SER A 177 0.30 3.52 -10.23
N SER A 178 -0.58 4.51 -10.22
CA SER A 178 -0.40 5.75 -9.46
C SER A 178 -1.66 6.14 -8.69
N ALA A 179 -1.54 6.55 -7.44
CA ALA A 179 -2.64 7.05 -6.61
C ALA A 179 -2.18 8.29 -5.84
N THR A 180 -2.98 9.36 -5.94
CA THR A 180 -2.67 10.66 -5.34
C THR A 180 -3.85 11.18 -4.53
N GLY A 181 -3.61 11.61 -3.29
CA GLY A 181 -4.70 11.87 -2.34
C GLY A 181 -4.29 12.17 -0.92
N TYR A 182 -5.25 12.28 0.00
CA TYR A 182 -4.95 12.32 1.44
C TYR A 182 -4.68 10.91 1.96
N ARG A 183 -5.50 9.93 1.53
CA ARG A 183 -5.24 8.49 1.64
C ARG A 183 -5.07 7.91 0.25
N SER A 184 -3.92 7.33 -0.02
CA SER A 184 -3.56 6.85 -1.36
C SER A 184 -2.99 5.45 -1.30
N ALA A 185 -3.55 4.56 -2.11
CA ALA A 185 -3.08 3.18 -2.24
C ALA A 185 -2.84 2.82 -3.70
N SER A 186 -1.65 2.34 -4.03
CA SER A 186 -1.27 1.92 -5.39
C SER A 186 -0.73 0.51 -5.41
N SER A 187 -1.19 -0.29 -6.36
CA SER A 187 -0.65 -1.63 -6.61
C SER A 187 -0.40 -1.88 -8.09
N ALA A 188 0.76 -2.44 -8.42
CA ALA A 188 1.11 -2.89 -9.77
C ALA A 188 1.60 -4.35 -9.72
N THR A 189 1.05 -5.22 -10.57
CA THR A 189 1.41 -6.65 -10.60
C THR A 189 1.66 -7.12 -12.04
N SER A 190 2.92 -7.40 -12.37
CA SER A 190 3.38 -7.80 -13.70
C SER A 190 4.88 -8.07 -13.73
N ASN A 191 5.40 -8.76 -14.76
CA ASN A 191 6.85 -8.95 -14.95
C ASN A 191 7.66 -7.64 -14.87
N GLN A 192 7.13 -6.52 -15.35
CA GLN A 192 7.69 -5.17 -15.12
C GLN A 192 6.66 -4.27 -14.45
N SER A 193 6.72 -4.18 -13.12
CA SER A 193 5.74 -3.45 -12.29
C SER A 193 6.33 -2.16 -11.70
N ALA A 194 5.57 -1.08 -11.81
CA ALA A 194 5.90 0.19 -11.17
C ALA A 194 4.68 0.73 -10.41
N SER A 195 4.82 1.05 -9.13
CA SER A 195 3.73 1.56 -8.30
C SER A 195 4.15 2.80 -7.51
N SER A 196 3.30 3.82 -7.49
CA SER A 196 3.54 5.07 -6.76
C SER A 196 2.30 5.53 -6.00
N ALA A 197 2.42 5.80 -4.71
CA ALA A 197 1.35 6.38 -3.90
C ALA A 197 1.82 7.69 -3.24
N THR A 198 1.05 8.77 -3.39
CA THR A 198 1.35 10.07 -2.78
C THR A 198 0.16 10.55 -1.94
N GLY A 199 0.39 10.86 -0.67
CA GLY A 199 -0.63 11.36 0.23
C GLY A 199 -0.25 11.30 1.69
N ASP A 200 -0.96 12.01 2.58
CA ASP A 200 -0.70 12.03 4.03
C ASP A 200 -0.56 10.61 4.61
N GLN A 201 -1.42 9.70 4.17
CA GLN A 201 -1.27 8.26 4.32
C GLN A 201 -1.09 7.62 2.94
N SER A 202 0.09 7.08 2.65
CA SER A 202 0.43 6.50 1.36
C SER A 202 0.92 5.05 1.50
N ALA A 203 0.38 4.17 0.67
CA ALA A 203 0.80 2.77 0.60
C ALA A 203 1.02 2.36 -0.86
N SER A 204 2.20 1.85 -1.18
CA SER A 204 2.55 1.41 -2.53
C SER A 204 3.11 -0.02 -2.54
N SER A 205 2.66 -0.82 -3.51
CA SER A 205 3.14 -2.18 -3.71
C SER A 205 3.38 -2.48 -5.19
N ALA A 206 4.55 -3.06 -5.52
CA ALA A 206 4.88 -3.54 -6.87
C ALA A 206 5.34 -5.00 -6.81
N THR A 207 4.83 -5.84 -7.71
CA THR A 207 5.17 -7.27 -7.74
C THR A 207 5.44 -7.76 -9.16
N GLY A 208 6.58 -8.44 -9.33
CA GLY A 208 7.03 -9.18 -10.52
C GLY A 208 8.52 -8.98 -10.80
N ASP A 209 9.07 -9.74 -11.76
CA ASP A 209 10.53 -9.91 -12.00
C ASP A 209 11.35 -8.62 -11.86
N GLN A 210 10.86 -7.51 -12.43
CA GLN A 210 11.34 -6.16 -12.18
C GLN A 210 10.24 -5.36 -11.49
N SER A 211 10.45 -4.99 -10.23
CA SER A 211 9.48 -4.28 -9.41
C SER A 211 10.05 -3.01 -8.79
N ALA A 212 9.33 -1.90 -8.94
CA ALA A 212 9.70 -0.62 -8.34
C ALA A 212 8.49 -0.01 -7.61
N SER A 213 8.67 0.34 -6.35
CA SER A 213 7.59 0.87 -5.51
C SER A 213 8.02 2.12 -4.75
N SER A 214 7.20 3.16 -4.77
CA SER A 214 7.43 4.42 -4.05
C SER A 214 6.18 4.91 -3.31
N ALA A 215 6.35 5.38 -2.07
CA ALA A 215 5.30 5.95 -1.25
C ALA A 215 5.79 7.25 -0.60
N THR A 216 5.02 8.32 -0.71
CA THR A 216 5.36 9.64 -0.16
C THR A 216 4.20 10.21 0.64
N GLY A 217 4.43 10.53 1.92
CA GLY A 217 3.38 10.91 2.85
C GLY A 217 3.84 11.00 4.30
N ASN A 218 3.11 11.69 5.18
CA ASN A 218 3.45 11.71 6.62
C ASN A 218 3.54 10.29 7.21
N GLN A 219 2.65 9.39 6.79
CA GLN A 219 2.76 7.95 6.97
C GLN A 219 2.92 7.30 5.59
N SER A 220 4.08 6.72 5.31
CA SER A 220 4.39 6.10 4.02
C SER A 220 4.89 4.67 4.18
N ALA A 221 4.33 3.77 3.39
CA ALA A 221 4.73 2.37 3.35
C ALA A 221 4.92 1.90 1.90
N SER A 222 6.09 1.34 1.60
CA SER A 222 6.42 0.79 0.27
C SER A 222 6.91 -0.65 0.34
N SER A 223 6.43 -1.45 -0.61
CA SER A 223 6.89 -2.83 -0.82
C SER A 223 7.14 -3.13 -2.30
N ALA A 224 8.23 -3.83 -2.61
CA ALA A 224 8.56 -4.31 -3.94
C ALA A 224 9.05 -5.76 -3.85
N THR A 225 8.54 -6.62 -4.74
CA THR A 225 8.86 -8.05 -4.75
C THR A 225 9.11 -8.54 -6.17
N GLY A 226 10.28 -9.15 -6.40
CA GLY A 226 10.71 -9.69 -7.69
C GLY A 226 12.22 -9.77 -7.80
N ASP A 227 12.76 -10.52 -8.77
CA ASP A 227 14.20 -10.75 -8.97
C ASP A 227 15.05 -9.48 -8.86
N TRP A 228 14.58 -8.37 -9.44
CA TRP A 228 15.06 -7.01 -9.23
C TRP A 228 13.97 -6.19 -8.55
N SER A 229 14.16 -5.89 -7.27
CA SER A 229 13.18 -5.15 -6.47
C SER A 229 13.78 -3.89 -5.87
N ALA A 230 13.07 -2.77 -6.04
CA ALA A 230 13.45 -1.48 -5.48
C ALA A 230 12.25 -0.82 -4.77
N SER A 231 12.45 -0.44 -3.50
CA SER A 231 11.43 0.22 -2.69
C SER A 231 11.94 1.50 -2.05
N SER A 232 11.10 2.55 -2.06
CA SER A 232 11.35 3.78 -1.31
C SER A 232 10.11 4.32 -0.61
N ALA A 233 10.28 4.81 0.62
CA ALA A 233 9.22 5.45 1.41
C ALA A 233 9.77 6.72 2.05
N THR A 234 9.04 7.82 1.91
CA THR A 234 9.42 9.13 2.45
C THR A 234 8.27 9.72 3.27
N GLY A 235 8.54 10.08 4.53
CA GLY A 235 7.50 10.50 5.47
C GLY A 235 7.97 10.63 6.91
N ASP A 236 7.22 11.30 7.78
CA ASP A 236 7.52 11.32 9.22
C ASP A 236 7.63 9.91 9.81
N TRP A 237 6.71 9.02 9.41
CA TRP A 237 6.78 7.58 9.61
C TRP A 237 6.91 6.89 8.26
N SER A 238 8.11 6.39 7.95
CA SER A 238 8.40 5.72 6.69
C SER A 238 8.84 4.28 6.90
N ALA A 239 8.25 3.36 6.14
CA ALA A 239 8.60 1.96 6.13
C ALA A 239 8.79 1.46 4.69
N SER A 240 9.93 0.84 4.41
CA SER A 240 10.23 0.26 3.09
C SER A 240 10.71 -1.18 3.19
N SER A 241 10.29 -2.00 2.24
CA SER A 241 10.72 -3.38 2.10
C SER A 241 10.94 -3.76 0.63
N ALA A 242 12.06 -4.41 0.33
CA ALA A 242 12.35 -4.98 -0.99
C ALA A 242 12.76 -6.45 -0.85
N THR A 243 12.25 -7.32 -1.72
CA THR A 243 12.55 -8.76 -1.70
C THR A 243 12.78 -9.30 -3.10
N GLY A 244 13.92 -9.93 -3.33
CA GLY A 244 14.36 -10.39 -4.65
C GLY A 244 15.85 -10.68 -4.72
N ASN A 245 16.33 -11.46 -5.70
CA ASN A 245 17.75 -11.78 -5.87
C ASN A 245 18.66 -10.54 -5.79
N GLN A 246 18.24 -9.44 -6.40
CA GLN A 246 18.79 -8.10 -6.18
C GLN A 246 17.71 -7.20 -5.58
N SER A 247 17.88 -6.82 -4.31
CA SER A 247 16.91 -6.01 -3.57
C SER A 247 17.53 -4.75 -3.00
N ALA A 248 16.86 -3.62 -3.20
CA ALA A 248 17.25 -2.33 -2.66
C ALA A 248 16.07 -1.65 -1.96
N SER A 249 16.24 -1.24 -0.71
CA SER A 249 15.21 -0.56 0.06
C SER A 249 15.74 0.71 0.71
N SER A 250 14.92 1.76 0.71
CA SER A 250 15.25 3.03 1.38
C SER A 250 14.04 3.63 2.12
N ALA A 251 14.23 4.08 3.35
CA ALA A 251 13.21 4.80 4.12
C ALA A 251 13.78 6.11 4.68
N THR A 252 13.07 7.23 4.49
CA THR A 252 13.48 8.54 4.97
C THR A 252 12.38 9.19 5.79
N GLY A 253 12.67 9.52 7.05
CA GLY A 253 11.65 9.98 7.99
C GLY A 253 12.11 10.10 9.44
N ASN A 254 11.42 10.93 10.22
CA ASN A 254 11.65 11.08 11.67
C ASN A 254 11.73 9.72 12.39
N GLN A 255 10.82 8.81 12.05
CA GLN A 255 10.91 7.38 12.32
C GLN A 255 10.98 6.64 10.97
N SER A 256 12.12 6.03 10.67
CA SER A 256 12.35 5.34 9.40
C SER A 256 12.78 3.89 9.63
N ALA A 257 12.15 2.96 8.90
CA ALA A 257 12.50 1.55 8.90
C ALA A 257 12.67 1.03 7.47
N SER A 258 13.79 0.40 7.19
CA SER A 258 14.06 -0.20 5.87
C SER A 258 14.54 -1.64 6.00
N SER A 259 14.09 -2.48 5.07
CA SER A 259 14.51 -3.88 4.98
C SER A 259 14.72 -4.33 3.53
N ALA A 260 15.80 -5.05 3.26
CA ALA A 260 16.06 -5.68 1.97
C ALA A 260 16.47 -7.15 2.15
N ALA A 261 15.91 -8.05 1.32
CA ALA A 261 16.19 -9.48 1.38
C ALA A 261 16.42 -10.08 -0.01
N GLY A 262 17.53 -10.80 -0.18
CA GLY A 262 17.97 -11.34 -1.48
C GLY A 262 19.46 -11.62 -1.54
N ASP A 263 19.93 -12.44 -2.49
CA ASP A 263 21.36 -12.76 -2.68
C ASP A 263 22.26 -11.52 -2.63
N GLN A 264 21.84 -10.43 -3.26
CA GLN A 264 22.41 -9.09 -3.11
C GLN A 264 21.35 -8.16 -2.53
N SER A 265 21.55 -7.72 -1.29
CA SER A 265 20.60 -6.86 -0.58
C SER A 265 21.25 -5.58 -0.06
N ALA A 266 20.60 -4.45 -0.30
CA ALA A 266 21.02 -3.14 0.20
C ALA A 266 19.85 -2.43 0.87
N SER A 267 20.03 -1.99 2.12
CA SER A 267 19.01 -1.27 2.87
C SER A 267 19.56 0.01 3.50
N SER A 268 18.80 1.11 3.40
CA SER A 268 19.14 2.38 4.04
C SER A 268 17.95 3.01 4.77
N ALA A 269 18.15 3.45 6.02
CA ALA A 269 17.16 4.21 6.77
C ALA A 269 17.73 5.53 7.30
N THR A 270 17.03 6.64 7.12
CA THR A 270 17.48 7.97 7.54
C THR A 270 16.42 8.73 8.33
N GLY A 271 16.78 9.16 9.54
CA GLY A 271 16.07 10.18 10.32
C GLY A 271 16.27 10.01 11.83
N TYR A 272 15.51 10.73 12.67
CA TYR A 272 15.84 10.84 14.10
C TYR A 272 15.96 9.48 14.82
N GLN A 273 15.01 8.58 14.54
CA GLN A 273 15.07 7.15 14.86
C GLN A 273 15.07 6.36 13.55
N SER A 274 16.16 5.67 13.26
CA SER A 274 16.31 4.91 12.02
C SER A 274 16.72 3.46 12.29
N ALA A 275 16.10 2.54 11.57
CA ALA A 275 16.41 1.11 11.63
C ALA A 275 16.55 0.55 10.22
N SER A 276 17.67 -0.11 9.93
CA SER A 276 17.92 -0.72 8.63
C SER A 276 18.37 -2.17 8.75
N SER A 277 17.86 -3.04 7.89
CA SER A 277 18.23 -4.46 7.84
C SER A 277 18.45 -4.94 6.41
N ALA A 278 19.54 -5.66 6.16
CA ALA A 278 19.81 -6.32 4.89
C ALA A 278 20.19 -7.78 5.11
N THR A 279 19.57 -8.70 4.36
CA THR A 279 19.82 -10.15 4.45
C THR A 279 20.08 -10.73 3.06
N GLY A 280 21.22 -11.39 2.89
CA GLY A 280 21.67 -11.88 1.58
C GLY A 280 23.11 -12.34 1.59
N ASP A 281 23.53 -13.18 0.64
CA ASP A 281 24.94 -13.58 0.49
C ASP A 281 25.89 -12.39 0.47
N GLN A 282 25.49 -11.30 -0.19
CA GLN A 282 26.08 -9.98 -0.10
C GLN A 282 25.05 -9.00 0.46
N SER A 283 25.23 -8.56 1.69
CA SER A 283 24.30 -7.64 2.36
C SER A 283 24.99 -6.37 2.83
N ALA A 284 24.33 -5.23 2.58
CA ALA A 284 24.79 -3.93 3.02
C ALA A 284 23.64 -3.17 3.70
N SER A 285 23.85 -2.75 4.95
CA SER A 285 22.84 -2.03 5.73
C SER A 285 23.41 -0.74 6.31
N SER A 286 22.68 0.37 6.16
CA SER A 286 23.04 1.67 6.72
C SER A 286 21.85 2.31 7.43
N ALA A 287 22.08 2.88 8.62
CA ALA A 287 21.09 3.65 9.35
C ALA A 287 21.73 4.92 9.90
N THR A 288 21.08 6.06 9.65
CA THR A 288 21.58 7.38 10.04
C THR A 288 20.52 8.09 10.88
N GLY A 289 20.87 8.55 12.08
CA GLY A 289 19.91 9.15 13.00
C GLY A 289 20.49 9.57 14.33
N TYR A 290 19.69 10.15 15.23
CA TYR A 290 20.14 10.34 16.61
C TYR A 290 20.22 9.00 17.34
N ARG A 291 19.21 8.15 17.10
CA ARG A 291 19.17 6.72 17.45
C ARG A 291 19.13 5.94 16.15
N SER A 292 20.18 5.18 15.86
CA SER A 292 20.28 4.41 14.62
C SER A 292 20.64 2.96 14.92
N ALA A 293 19.98 2.04 14.23
CA ALA A 293 20.25 0.61 14.34
C ALA A 293 20.41 0.00 12.95
N SER A 294 21.53 -0.67 12.70
CA SER A 294 21.81 -1.32 11.43
C SER A 294 22.20 -2.79 11.65
N SER A 295 21.60 -3.66 10.84
CA SER A 295 21.97 -5.07 10.79
C SER A 295 22.18 -5.53 9.35
N ALA A 296 23.30 -6.21 9.08
CA ALA A 296 23.55 -6.91 7.82
C ALA A 296 23.89 -8.37 8.10
N THR A 297 23.23 -9.30 7.41
CA THR A 297 23.45 -10.75 7.54
C THR A 297 23.74 -11.36 6.18
N GLY A 298 24.85 -12.09 6.03
CA GLY A 298 25.28 -12.61 4.75
C GLY A 298 26.64 -13.27 4.77
N TYR A 299 27.08 -13.95 3.70
CA TYR A 299 28.47 -14.41 3.61
C TYR A 299 29.45 -13.23 3.63
N ARG A 300 29.12 -12.15 2.91
CA ARG A 300 29.74 -10.83 2.97
C ARG A 300 28.72 -9.82 3.46
N SER A 301 28.88 -9.35 4.70
CA SER A 301 27.93 -8.45 5.33
C SER A 301 28.61 -7.17 5.78
N ALA A 302 28.07 -6.01 5.40
CA ALA A 302 28.55 -4.70 5.85
C ALA A 302 27.41 -3.94 6.54
N SER A 303 27.63 -3.51 7.78
CA SER A 303 26.64 -2.76 8.55
C SER A 303 27.24 -1.47 9.10
N SER A 304 26.53 -0.36 8.93
CA SER A 304 26.94 0.97 9.43
C SER A 304 25.79 1.68 10.13
N ALA A 305 26.01 2.11 11.38
CA ALA A 305 25.05 2.91 12.13
C ALA A 305 25.67 4.24 12.59
N THR A 306 25.11 5.36 12.15
CA THR A 306 25.61 6.70 12.50
C THR A 306 24.62 7.41 13.41
N GLY A 307 25.06 7.84 14.61
CA GLY A 307 24.19 8.51 15.57
C GLY A 307 24.71 8.52 17.00
N ASN A 308 24.32 9.51 17.81
CA ASN A 308 24.75 9.58 19.23
C ASN A 308 24.49 8.28 20.02
N GLN A 309 23.42 7.56 19.67
CA GLN A 309 23.08 6.23 20.18
C GLN A 309 22.94 5.27 18.99
N SER A 310 24.06 4.88 18.40
CA SER A 310 24.12 3.98 17.25
C SER A 310 24.44 2.54 17.65
N ALA A 311 23.78 1.59 17.01
CA ALA A 311 24.04 0.16 17.16
C ALA A 311 24.22 -0.48 15.78
N SER A 312 25.37 -1.10 15.56
CA SER A 312 25.67 -1.80 14.31
C SER A 312 26.01 -3.25 14.57
N SER A 313 25.48 -4.13 13.72
CA SER A 313 25.79 -5.56 13.75
C SER A 313 25.95 -6.11 12.34
N ALA A 314 27.05 -6.83 12.11
CA ALA A 314 27.30 -7.55 10.87
C ALA A 314 27.59 -9.03 11.17
N THR A 315 26.91 -9.93 10.46
CA THR A 315 27.05 -11.38 10.64
C THR A 315 27.37 -12.05 9.30
N GLY A 316 28.53 -12.71 9.24
CA GLY A 316 29.03 -13.31 8.00
C GLY A 316 30.49 -13.70 8.02
N ASP A 317 30.88 -14.67 7.19
CA ASP A 317 32.29 -15.09 7.06
C ASP A 317 33.23 -13.90 6.83
N GLN A 318 32.79 -12.92 6.05
CA GLN A 318 33.44 -11.62 5.87
C GLN A 318 32.50 -10.50 6.33
N SER A 319 32.40 -10.31 7.65
CA SER A 319 31.55 -9.28 8.24
C SER A 319 32.31 -8.01 8.64
N ALA A 320 31.81 -6.84 8.27
CA ALA A 320 32.31 -5.55 8.75
C ALA A 320 31.18 -4.75 9.41
N SER A 321 31.39 -4.38 10.67
CA SER A 321 30.46 -3.55 11.44
C SER A 321 31.13 -2.24 11.85
N SER A 322 30.48 -1.11 11.60
CA SER A 322 30.92 0.21 12.04
C SER A 322 29.78 0.96 12.74
N ALA A 323 30.07 1.60 13.87
CA ALA A 323 29.14 2.51 14.52
C ALA A 323 29.84 3.83 14.90
N THR A 324 29.10 4.94 14.81
CA THR A 324 29.62 6.28 15.12
C THR A 324 28.74 6.94 16.17
N GLY A 325 29.31 7.39 17.30
CA GLY A 325 28.57 8.11 18.37
C GLY A 325 29.06 7.80 19.79
N ASP A 326 28.68 8.62 20.77
CA ASP A 326 29.22 8.52 22.14
C ASP A 326 28.85 7.25 22.89
N ARG A 327 27.63 6.76 22.66
CA ARG A 327 27.09 5.56 23.30
C ARG A 327 26.83 4.50 22.24
N SER A 328 27.79 4.37 21.33
CA SER A 328 27.67 3.48 20.20
C SER A 328 28.13 2.06 20.56
N ALA A 329 27.55 1.08 19.87
CA ALA A 329 27.95 -0.31 19.97
C ALA A 329 28.09 -0.88 18.56
N SER A 330 29.21 -1.55 18.30
CA SER A 330 29.48 -2.24 17.04
C SER A 330 29.83 -3.69 17.34
N SER A 331 29.28 -4.61 16.55
CA SER A 331 29.53 -6.04 16.70
C SER A 331 29.69 -6.74 15.36
N ALA A 332 30.71 -7.57 15.22
CA ALA A 332 30.96 -8.35 14.03
C ALA A 332 31.23 -9.82 14.37
N THR A 333 30.70 -10.75 13.57
CA THR A 333 30.86 -12.20 13.76
C THR A 333 31.18 -12.91 12.45
N GLY A 334 32.06 -13.91 12.48
CA GLY A 334 32.49 -14.73 11.33
C GLY A 334 34.01 -14.69 11.10
N TYR A 335 34.53 -15.51 10.17
CA TYR A 335 35.98 -15.83 10.07
C TYR A 335 36.91 -14.63 9.84
N TRP A 336 36.49 -13.55 9.18
CA TRP A 336 37.30 -12.34 8.99
C TRP A 336 36.55 -11.11 9.50
N SER A 337 35.91 -11.25 10.67
CA SER A 337 35.07 -10.19 11.20
C SER A 337 35.88 -8.98 11.68
N SER A 338 35.46 -7.78 11.28
CA SER A 338 36.02 -6.50 11.74
C SER A 338 34.93 -5.65 12.39
N SER A 339 35.17 -5.17 13.61
CA SER A 339 34.26 -4.29 14.34
C SER A 339 34.93 -2.96 14.68
N GLU A 340 34.26 -1.85 14.36
CA GLU A 340 34.80 -0.51 14.58
C GLU A 340 33.81 0.40 15.30
N ILE A 341 34.33 1.24 16.19
CA ILE A 341 33.74 2.53 16.54
C ILE A 341 34.54 3.64 15.86
N ALA A 342 33.87 4.53 15.14
CA ALA A 342 34.52 5.67 14.49
C ALA A 342 34.58 6.90 15.40
N GLN A 343 35.65 7.69 15.26
CA GLN A 343 35.80 8.96 15.97
C GLN A 343 34.69 9.96 15.57
N VAL A 344 34.21 10.71 16.57
CA VAL A 344 33.27 11.83 16.41
C VAL A 344 34.08 13.10 16.58
N GLU A 345 34.03 13.98 15.58
CA GLU A 345 34.68 15.30 15.66
C GLU A 345 34.23 16.05 16.93
N ASP A 346 35.15 16.80 17.54
CA ASP A 346 34.94 17.61 18.76
C ASP A 346 34.76 16.88 20.09
N LYS A 347 34.97 15.56 20.17
CA LYS A 347 34.91 14.82 21.45
C LYS A 347 36.25 14.27 21.89
N HIS A 348 36.61 14.63 23.12
CA HIS A 348 37.87 14.22 23.75
C HIS A 348 37.86 12.76 24.25
N TYR A 349 36.67 12.20 24.52
CA TYR A 349 36.46 10.81 24.97
C TYR A 349 35.10 10.28 24.48
N GLN A 350 35.04 9.00 24.11
CA GLN A 350 33.81 8.28 23.80
C GLN A 350 33.53 7.17 24.83
N HIS A 351 32.28 6.73 24.94
CA HIS A 351 31.85 5.68 25.87
C HIS A 351 31.19 4.55 25.08
N ALA A 352 31.90 4.06 24.07
CA ALA A 352 31.41 3.11 23.09
C ALA A 352 32.14 1.77 23.18
N VAL A 353 31.64 0.75 22.49
CA VAL A 353 32.27 -0.58 22.43
C VAL A 353 32.28 -1.16 21.02
N ALA A 354 33.44 -1.63 20.58
CA ALA A 354 33.59 -2.47 19.40
C ALA A 354 33.87 -3.91 19.84
N ALA A 355 33.14 -4.89 19.31
CA ALA A 355 33.34 -6.29 19.65
C ALA A 355 33.39 -7.17 18.41
N ALA A 356 34.46 -7.95 18.28
CA ALA A 356 34.61 -8.92 17.20
C ALA A 356 34.81 -10.32 17.79
N TYR A 357 34.02 -11.30 17.32
CA TYR A 357 33.93 -12.64 17.92
C TYR A 357 34.37 -13.79 16.98
N GLY A 358 34.83 -13.43 15.79
CA GLY A 358 35.30 -14.34 14.76
C GLY A 358 36.63 -15.01 15.04
N TYR A 359 36.92 -16.07 14.28
CA TYR A 359 38.32 -16.43 13.97
C TYR A 359 38.99 -15.23 13.27
N GLU A 360 40.32 -15.07 13.34
CA GLU A 360 41.07 -13.95 12.71
C GLU A 360 40.42 -12.55 12.83
N SER A 361 39.71 -12.30 13.94
CA SER A 361 38.88 -11.11 14.08
C SER A 361 39.66 -9.94 14.67
N LYS A 362 39.23 -8.72 14.34
CA LYS A 362 39.86 -7.49 14.84
C LYS A 362 38.86 -6.42 15.25
N ALA A 363 39.24 -5.63 16.24
CA ALA A 363 38.46 -4.49 16.72
C ALA A 363 39.31 -3.23 16.83
N ARG A 364 38.71 -2.07 16.53
CA ARG A 364 39.31 -0.73 16.79
C ARG A 364 38.27 0.23 17.36
N ALA A 365 38.74 1.18 18.16
CA ALA A 365 37.90 2.25 18.69
C ALA A 365 38.76 3.49 19.09
N PRO A 366 38.13 4.66 19.25
CA PRO A 366 38.78 5.89 19.74
C PRO A 366 39.05 5.86 21.24
N GLN A 367 39.80 6.87 21.71
CA GLN A 367 40.10 7.11 23.12
C GLN A 367 38.85 7.11 24.01
N GLY A 368 38.93 6.39 25.14
CA GLY A 368 37.85 6.30 26.15
C GLY A 368 36.84 5.17 25.91
N SER A 369 36.78 4.63 24.71
CA SER A 369 35.94 3.48 24.35
C SER A 369 36.55 2.16 24.81
N ALA A 370 35.87 1.04 24.57
CA ALA A 370 36.36 -0.31 24.82
C ALA A 370 36.40 -1.15 23.54
N ILE A 371 37.30 -2.12 23.52
CA ILE A 371 37.36 -3.18 22.51
C ILE A 371 37.18 -4.54 23.19
N VAL A 372 36.55 -5.49 22.48
CA VAL A 372 36.47 -6.91 22.84
C VAL A 372 36.97 -7.74 21.66
N CYS A 373 37.98 -8.57 21.92
CA CYS A 373 38.56 -9.46 20.93
C CYS A 373 38.58 -10.91 21.46
N VAL A 374 38.64 -11.86 20.53
CA VAL A 374 38.74 -13.29 20.84
C VAL A 374 39.92 -13.90 20.09
N TYR A 375 40.50 -14.97 20.65
CA TYR A 375 41.41 -15.86 19.95
C TYR A 375 40.76 -17.24 19.82
N ARG A 376 40.82 -17.80 18.62
CA ARG A 376 40.44 -19.17 18.30
C ARG A 376 41.65 -19.90 17.73
N ASN A 377 41.83 -21.16 18.10
CA ASN A 377 42.91 -22.00 17.55
C ASN A 377 42.57 -22.53 16.15
N ASP A 378 43.48 -23.29 15.56
CA ASP A 378 43.33 -23.89 14.22
C ASP A 378 42.15 -24.87 14.11
N ASP A 379 41.67 -25.39 15.25
CA ASP A 379 40.49 -26.26 15.37
C ASP A 379 39.18 -25.45 15.59
N TYR A 380 39.25 -24.11 15.48
CA TYR A 380 38.14 -23.17 15.69
C TYR A 380 37.60 -23.07 17.12
N GLU A 381 38.26 -23.67 18.10
CA GLU A 381 37.87 -23.62 19.50
C GLU A 381 38.11 -22.21 20.07
N LEU A 382 37.18 -21.73 20.90
CA LEU A 382 37.36 -20.45 21.60
C LEU A 382 38.34 -20.64 22.76
N VAL A 383 39.55 -20.08 22.62
CA VAL A 383 40.61 -20.23 23.63
C VAL A 383 40.67 -19.02 24.56
N HIS A 384 40.55 -17.80 24.01
CA HIS A 384 40.60 -16.57 24.79
C HIS A 384 39.52 -15.57 24.38
N ILE A 385 39.04 -14.82 25.36
CA ILE A 385 38.24 -13.61 25.20
C ILE A 385 38.78 -12.56 26.15
N ARG A 386 39.07 -11.36 25.66
CA ARG A 386 39.52 -10.23 26.48
C ARG A 386 38.83 -8.94 26.07
N ALA A 387 38.67 -8.06 27.06
CA ALA A 387 38.17 -6.70 26.88
C ALA A 387 39.17 -5.72 27.49
N SER A 388 39.37 -4.57 26.85
CA SER A 388 40.18 -3.48 27.40
C SER A 388 39.65 -2.11 26.98
N LYS A 389 39.92 -1.10 27.81
CA LYS A 389 39.66 0.30 27.48
C LYS A 389 40.77 0.85 26.60
N VAL A 390 40.38 1.59 25.57
CA VAL A 390 41.29 2.28 24.66
C VAL A 390 41.87 3.52 25.33
N GLY A 391 43.20 3.65 25.24
CA GLY A 391 43.99 4.65 25.96
C GLY A 391 44.50 4.18 27.31
N GLU A 392 44.19 2.95 27.70
CA GLU A 392 44.63 2.29 28.94
C GLU A 392 45.27 0.93 28.60
N ASN A 393 46.04 0.36 29.54
CA ASN A 393 46.60 -1.00 29.43
C ASN A 393 47.39 -1.29 28.12
N GLY A 394 48.01 -0.26 27.54
CA GLY A 394 48.79 -0.39 26.31
C GLY A 394 47.97 -0.42 25.01
N ILE A 395 46.65 -0.18 25.06
CA ILE A 395 45.79 -0.12 23.88
C ILE A 395 45.74 1.30 23.32
N GLU A 396 46.38 1.52 22.18
CA GLU A 396 46.39 2.80 21.47
C GLU A 396 45.06 3.08 20.75
N PRO A 397 44.59 4.34 20.71
CA PRO A 397 43.40 4.73 19.96
C PRO A 397 43.59 4.60 18.45
N GLU A 398 42.50 4.34 17.73
CA GLU A 398 42.45 4.24 16.25
C GLU A 398 43.34 3.14 15.65
N VAL A 399 43.76 2.17 16.46
CA VAL A 399 44.58 1.03 16.03
C VAL A 399 43.73 -0.25 16.07
N TRP A 400 43.89 -1.10 15.05
CA TRP A 400 43.26 -2.43 15.04
C TRP A 400 44.00 -3.38 15.97
N TYR A 401 43.26 -4.10 16.81
CA TYR A 401 43.80 -5.13 17.69
C TYR A 401 43.10 -6.47 17.48
N THR A 402 43.86 -7.55 17.68
CA THR A 402 43.38 -8.93 17.84
C THR A 402 44.04 -9.57 19.07
N LEU A 403 43.72 -10.82 19.38
CA LEU A 403 44.40 -11.59 20.43
C LEU A 403 45.35 -12.62 19.81
N ASP A 404 46.53 -12.76 20.39
CA ASP A 404 47.42 -13.88 20.09
C ASP A 404 47.03 -15.17 20.84
N LYS A 405 47.83 -16.23 20.63
CA LYS A 405 47.63 -17.55 21.22
C LYS A 405 47.75 -17.61 22.74
N ASP A 406 48.37 -16.59 23.35
CA ASP A 406 48.53 -16.47 24.80
C ASP A 406 47.44 -15.53 25.40
N GLY A 407 46.58 -15.00 24.52
CA GLY A 407 45.47 -14.13 24.84
C GLY A 407 45.88 -12.67 25.04
N GLU A 408 47.07 -12.27 24.62
CA GLU A 408 47.54 -10.89 24.70
C GLU A 408 47.09 -10.08 23.47
N PHE A 409 46.84 -8.78 23.67
CA PHE A 409 46.47 -7.88 22.58
C PHE A 409 47.68 -7.61 21.68
N ILE A 410 47.50 -7.83 20.37
CA ILE A 410 48.51 -7.52 19.35
C ILE A 410 47.91 -6.59 18.28
N LYS A 411 48.73 -5.70 17.72
CA LYS A 411 48.32 -4.82 16.62
C LYS A 411 48.08 -5.64 15.36
N ALA A 412 46.99 -5.37 14.67
CA ALA A 412 46.63 -5.97 13.39
C ALA A 412 46.66 -4.91 12.27
N GLU A 413 46.88 -5.34 11.03
CA GLU A 413 46.74 -4.50 9.83
C GLU A 413 45.30 -4.47 9.33
#